data_AF-A0A2M7Z9A8-F1
#
_entry.id   AF-A0A2M7Z9A8-F1
#
_cell.length_a   1.000
_cell.length_b   1.000
_cell.length_c   1.000
_cell.angle_alpha   90.00
_cell.angle_beta   90.00
_cell.angle_gamma   90.00
#
_symmetry.space_group_name_H-M   'P 1'
#
loop_
_entity.id
_entity.type
_entity.pdbx_description
1 polymer ?
#
loop_
_entity_poly.entity_id
_entity_poly.type
_entity_poly.pdbx_seq_one_letter_code
_entity_poly.pdbx_strand_id
1 'polypeptide(L)'
;MLSKRLSPYLEKLSVTCPAIYKQFVPSLQEGHDEELTVDDPLLEEEHTVVRGLVHKYGNRALLLLTMNCAAYCRFCTRRRKVSDIKKGIITHHDLDKMVAYLKKHPEIKELILSGGDPLTQPVI
;
A
#
# COMPACT_ATOMS: atom_id res chain seq x y z
N MET A 1 -14.74 -3.46 2.58
CA MET A 1 -14.40 -4.11 1.28
C MET A 1 -13.60 -3.13 0.44
N LEU A 2 -12.51 -3.57 -0.19
CA LEU A 2 -11.63 -2.72 -1.01
C LEU A 2 -12.35 -2.34 -2.32
N SER A 3 -12.32 -1.05 -2.69
CA SER A 3 -12.98 -0.54 -3.88
C SER A 3 -12.50 -1.20 -5.18
N LYS A 4 -13.30 -1.11 -6.26
CA LYS A 4 -12.90 -1.60 -7.58
C LYS A 4 -12.08 -0.54 -8.31
N ARG A 5 -10.90 -0.92 -8.79
CA ARG A 5 -10.10 -0.13 -9.74
C ARG A 5 -9.33 -1.06 -10.65
N LEU A 6 -9.52 -0.92 -11.95
CA LEU A 6 -8.77 -1.61 -12.99
C LEU A 6 -8.40 -0.59 -14.07
N SER A 7 -7.20 -0.72 -14.64
CA SER A 7 -6.87 -0.01 -15.88
C SER A 7 -7.61 -0.63 -17.07
N PRO A 8 -7.86 0.13 -18.16
CA PRO A 8 -8.51 -0.42 -19.36
C PRO A 8 -7.80 -1.65 -19.94
N TYR A 9 -6.47 -1.69 -19.84
CA TYR A 9 -5.67 -2.82 -20.28
C TYR A 9 -5.96 -4.09 -19.46
N LEU A 10 -5.98 -3.97 -18.12
CA LEU A 10 -6.29 -5.10 -17.24
C LEU A 10 -7.75 -5.53 -17.34
N GLU A 11 -8.67 -4.59 -17.56
CA GLU A 11 -10.08 -4.90 -17.79
C GLU A 11 -10.24 -5.79 -19.03
N LYS A 12 -9.61 -5.43 -20.16
CA LYS A 12 -9.62 -6.25 -21.38
C LYS A 12 -9.07 -7.65 -21.13
N LEU A 13 -7.95 -7.77 -20.41
CA LEU A 13 -7.36 -9.08 -20.08
C LEU A 13 -8.22 -9.91 -19.13
N SER A 14 -8.92 -9.26 -18.20
CA SER A 14 -9.78 -9.97 -17.23
C SER A 14 -10.95 -10.70 -17.90
N VAL A 15 -11.40 -10.24 -19.08
CA VAL A 15 -12.46 -10.88 -19.85
C VAL A 15 -12.00 -12.21 -20.45
N THR A 16 -10.75 -12.29 -20.90
CA THR A 16 -10.23 -13.46 -21.63
C THR A 16 -9.37 -14.39 -20.78
N CYS A 17 -8.90 -13.93 -19.61
CA CYS A 17 -8.03 -14.70 -18.71
C CYS A 17 -8.65 -14.86 -17.32
N PRO A 18 -9.17 -16.06 -16.98
CA PRO A 18 -9.78 -16.32 -15.67
C PRO A 18 -8.84 -16.05 -14.48
N ALA A 19 -7.53 -16.26 -14.65
CA ALA A 19 -6.55 -15.98 -13.60
C ALA A 19 -6.39 -14.48 -13.33
N ILE A 20 -6.47 -13.63 -14.36
CA ILE A 20 -6.46 -12.17 -14.21
C ILE A 20 -7.80 -11.69 -13.63
N TYR A 21 -8.92 -12.28 -14.07
CA TYR A 21 -10.23 -11.99 -13.49
C TYR A 21 -10.24 -12.14 -11.97
N LYS A 22 -9.78 -13.29 -11.45
CA LYS A 22 -9.72 -13.57 -10.01
C LYS A 22 -8.84 -12.58 -9.24
N GLN A 23 -7.81 -12.04 -9.88
CA GLN A 23 -6.87 -11.13 -9.23
C GLN A 23 -7.39 -9.70 -9.10
N PHE A 24 -8.33 -9.26 -9.94
CA PHE A 24 -8.72 -7.84 -9.99
C PHE A 24 -10.24 -7.59 -9.89
N VAL A 25 -11.08 -8.55 -10.26
CA VAL A 25 -12.54 -8.39 -10.21
C VAL A 25 -13.06 -8.79 -8.83
N PRO A 26 -13.80 -7.90 -8.13
CA PRO A 26 -14.33 -8.20 -6.80
C PRO A 26 -15.27 -9.40 -6.81
N SER A 27 -15.24 -10.19 -5.74
CA SER A 27 -16.17 -11.29 -5.50
C SER A 27 -16.90 -11.11 -4.17
N LEU A 28 -18.11 -11.69 -4.03
CA LEU A 28 -18.88 -11.62 -2.79
C LEU A 28 -18.17 -12.29 -1.62
N GLN A 29 -17.30 -13.27 -1.92
CA GLN A 29 -16.49 -14.01 -0.95
C GLN A 29 -15.57 -13.09 -0.13
N GLU A 30 -15.18 -11.93 -0.66
CA GLU A 30 -14.28 -11.00 0.05
C GLU A 30 -14.92 -10.25 1.22
N GLY A 31 -16.25 -10.34 1.36
CA GLY A 31 -17.00 -9.82 2.50
C GLY A 31 -17.15 -10.83 3.64
N HIS A 32 -16.65 -12.06 3.47
CA HIS A 32 -16.63 -13.09 4.51
C HIS A 32 -15.24 -13.08 5.16
N ASP A 33 -15.17 -12.56 6.38
CA ASP A 33 -13.97 -12.67 7.20
C ASP A 33 -13.95 -14.04 7.89
N GLU A 34 -12.80 -14.72 7.84
CA GLU A 34 -12.54 -15.95 8.60
C GLU A 34 -12.02 -15.61 10.01
N GLU A 35 -12.08 -16.56 10.95
CA GLU A 35 -11.64 -16.38 12.35
C GLU A 35 -10.20 -15.84 12.51
N LEU A 36 -9.32 -16.11 11.54
CA LEU A 36 -7.91 -15.67 11.55
C LEU A 36 -7.69 -14.36 10.77
N THR A 37 -8.75 -13.67 10.37
CA THR A 37 -8.65 -12.41 9.64
C THR A 37 -8.16 -11.30 10.57
N VAL A 38 -7.04 -10.69 10.21
CA VAL A 38 -6.44 -9.56 10.94
C VAL A 38 -6.30 -8.37 9.99
N ASP A 39 -6.63 -7.17 10.46
CA ASP A 39 -6.58 -5.95 9.64
C ASP A 39 -5.16 -5.58 9.19
N ASP A 40 -4.18 -5.68 10.10
CA ASP A 40 -2.77 -5.42 9.85
C ASP A 40 -1.90 -6.65 10.16
N PRO A 41 -1.95 -7.69 9.30
CA PRO A 41 -1.22 -8.94 9.54
C PRO A 41 0.30 -8.77 9.50
N LEU A 42 0.79 -7.61 9.03
CA LEU A 42 2.21 -7.31 8.91
C LEU A 42 2.72 -6.36 10.01
N LEU A 43 1.83 -5.90 10.90
CA LEU A 43 2.12 -4.96 12.00
C LEU A 43 2.75 -3.64 11.50
N GLU A 44 2.33 -3.15 10.34
CA GLU A 44 2.90 -1.93 9.76
C GLU A 44 2.61 -0.69 10.63
N GLU A 45 1.42 -0.63 11.24
CA GLU A 45 1.02 0.49 12.10
C GLU A 45 1.87 0.58 13.37
N GLU A 46 2.13 -0.55 14.01
CA GLU A 46 2.98 -0.63 15.21
C GLU A 46 4.41 -0.16 14.91
N HIS A 47 4.91 -0.45 13.72
CA HIS A 47 6.26 -0.06 13.28
C HIS A 47 6.30 1.27 12.50
N THR A 48 5.20 2.03 12.46
CA THR A 48 5.16 3.35 11.83
C THR A 48 5.78 4.40 12.77
N VAL A 49 6.99 4.86 12.44
CA VAL A 49 7.76 5.80 13.29
C VAL A 49 7.51 7.27 12.94
N VAL A 50 7.14 7.53 11.69
CA VAL A 50 6.64 8.80 11.17
C VAL A 50 5.50 8.44 10.22
N ARG A 51 4.49 9.30 10.07
CA ARG A 51 3.40 9.09 9.10
C ARG A 51 3.99 8.71 7.73
N GLY A 52 3.69 7.52 7.23
CA GLY A 52 4.18 7.03 5.93
C GLY A 52 5.57 6.37 5.96
N LEU A 53 6.26 6.32 7.10
CA LEU A 53 7.56 5.66 7.25
C LEU A 53 7.46 4.53 8.26
N VAL A 54 7.63 3.30 7.78
CA VAL A 54 7.62 2.08 8.60
C VAL A 54 9.06 1.59 8.76
N HIS A 55 9.53 1.46 10.00
CA HIS A 55 10.86 0.95 10.33
C HIS A 55 10.74 -0.29 11.22
N LYS A 56 10.52 -1.44 10.57
CA LYS A 56 10.38 -2.76 11.23
C LYS A 56 11.70 -3.52 11.33
N TYR A 57 12.60 -3.32 10.37
CA TYR A 57 13.84 -4.06 10.22
C TYR A 57 15.03 -3.12 10.36
N GLY A 58 16.06 -3.52 11.11
CA GLY A 58 17.12 -2.60 11.52
C GLY A 58 17.93 -1.93 10.39
N ASN A 59 17.98 -2.48 9.18
CA ASN A 59 18.77 -1.90 8.09
C ASN A 59 17.95 -1.32 6.92
N ARG A 60 16.62 -1.32 7.02
CA ARG A 60 15.74 -0.88 5.92
C ARG A 60 14.43 -0.28 6.44
N ALA A 61 13.97 0.74 5.75
CA ALA A 61 12.67 1.34 6.00
C ALA A 61 11.79 1.30 4.76
N LEU A 62 10.47 1.22 4.99
CA LEU A 62 9.45 1.24 3.95
C LEU A 62 8.76 2.60 3.97
N LEU A 63 8.77 3.29 2.83
CA LEU A 63 8.13 4.57 2.62
C LEU A 63 6.82 4.39 1.84
N LEU A 64 5.69 4.64 2.49
CA LEU A 64 4.36 4.57 1.91
C LEU A 64 4.01 5.91 1.26
N LEU A 65 4.38 6.09 -0.01
CA LEU A 65 4.23 7.36 -0.72
C LEU A 65 2.80 7.66 -1.16
N THR A 66 2.00 6.62 -1.36
CA THR A 66 0.63 6.74 -1.86
C THR A 66 -0.22 5.57 -1.38
N MET A 67 -1.53 5.73 -1.37
CA MET A 67 -2.50 4.62 -1.19
C MET A 67 -3.25 4.31 -2.48
N ASN A 68 -2.74 4.82 -3.59
CA ASN A 68 -3.27 4.66 -4.92
C ASN A 68 -2.55 3.51 -5.67
N CYS A 69 -3.26 2.82 -6.55
CA CYS A 69 -2.68 1.86 -7.49
C CYS A 69 -3.32 2.01 -8.87
N ALA A 70 -2.66 1.54 -9.93
CA ALA A 70 -3.28 1.46 -11.26
C ALA A 70 -4.44 0.45 -11.30
N ALA A 71 -4.32 -0.63 -10.52
CA ALA A 71 -5.40 -1.57 -10.24
C ALA A 71 -5.31 -2.08 -8.80
N TYR A 72 -6.46 -2.42 -8.21
CA TYR A 72 -6.54 -2.95 -6.85
C TYR A 72 -6.63 -4.48 -6.87
N CYS A 73 -5.53 -5.13 -6.48
CA CYS A 73 -5.45 -6.57 -6.36
C CYS A 73 -6.41 -7.08 -5.28
N ARG A 74 -7.15 -8.16 -5.56
CA ARG A 74 -8.12 -8.73 -4.62
C ARG A 74 -7.48 -9.43 -3.43
N PHE A 75 -6.20 -9.77 -3.55
CA PHE A 75 -5.35 -10.35 -2.51
C PHE A 75 -4.42 -9.31 -1.85
N CYS A 76 -4.71 -8.02 -1.98
CA CYS A 76 -3.83 -6.96 -1.45
C CYS A 76 -3.72 -7.05 0.09
N THR A 77 -2.51 -7.28 0.60
CA THR A 77 -2.20 -7.30 2.05
C THR A 77 -2.46 -5.95 2.73
N ARG A 78 -2.57 -4.87 1.94
CA ARG A 78 -2.89 -3.51 2.39
C ARG A 78 -4.31 -3.08 2.05
N ARG A 79 -5.25 -4.03 1.85
CA ARG A 79 -6.66 -3.71 1.51
C ARG A 79 -7.34 -2.75 2.50
N ARG A 80 -6.89 -2.68 3.76
CA ARG A 80 -7.37 -1.74 4.79
C ARG A 80 -6.97 -0.27 4.56
N LYS A 81 -5.89 -0.02 3.80
CA LYS A 81 -5.31 1.32 3.58
C LYS A 81 -5.40 1.76 2.12
N VAL A 82 -5.10 0.84 1.20
CA VAL A 82 -5.19 1.10 -0.25
C VAL A 82 -6.62 1.50 -0.61
N SER A 83 -6.76 2.42 -1.57
CA SER A 83 -7.97 3.13 -1.96
C SER A 83 -8.41 4.33 -1.11
N ASP A 84 -7.86 4.51 0.09
CA ASP A 84 -8.00 5.76 0.85
C ASP A 84 -6.89 6.74 0.46
N ILE A 85 -7.06 7.38 -0.71
CA ILE A 85 -6.04 8.27 -1.30
C ILE A 85 -5.66 9.40 -0.34
N LYS A 86 -6.63 9.95 0.41
CA LYS A 86 -6.39 11.05 1.36
C LYS A 86 -5.44 10.62 2.48
N LYS A 87 -5.57 9.39 2.99
CA LYS A 87 -4.62 8.86 3.98
C LYS A 87 -3.22 8.60 3.41
N GLY A 88 -3.10 8.41 2.10
CA GLY A 88 -1.82 8.25 1.41
C GLY A 88 -1.09 9.53 1.04
N ILE A 89 -1.67 10.70 1.28
CA ILE A 89 -0.98 11.98 0.99
C ILE A 89 0.10 12.21 2.05
N ILE A 90 1.33 12.34 1.58
CA ILE A 90 2.52 12.71 2.36
C ILE A 90 2.81 14.19 2.10
N THR A 91 2.81 14.99 3.16
CA THR A 91 3.09 16.43 3.08
C THR A 91 4.58 16.73 3.16
N HIS A 92 5.01 17.95 2.80
CA HIS A 92 6.39 18.39 3.01
C HIS A 92 6.82 18.28 4.49
N HIS A 93 5.92 18.59 5.42
CA HIS A 93 6.18 18.44 6.86
C HIS A 93 6.41 16.98 7.28
N ASP A 94 5.67 16.05 6.67
CA ASP A 94 5.90 14.62 6.90
C ASP A 94 7.27 14.20 6.35
N LEU A 95 7.64 14.66 5.16
CA LEU A 95 8.96 14.42 4.56
C LEU A 95 10.09 14.95 5.44
N ASP A 96 9.96 16.16 5.98
CA ASP A 96 10.97 16.74 6.88
C ASP A 96 11.18 15.90 8.13
N LYS A 97 10.08 15.39 8.73
CA LYS A 97 10.14 14.46 9.87
C LYS A 97 10.79 13.13 9.49
N MET A 98 10.48 12.59 8.31
CA MET A 98 11.10 11.36 7.83
C MET A 98 12.61 11.54 7.63
N VAL A 99 13.03 12.64 6.99
CA VAL A 99 14.45 12.97 6.80
C VAL A 99 15.15 13.14 8.14
N ALA A 100 14.51 13.81 9.11
CA ALA A 100 15.05 13.97 10.46
C ALA A 100 15.20 12.63 11.19
N TYR A 101 14.24 11.71 11.02
CA TYR A 101 14.33 10.35 11.52
C TYR A 101 15.50 9.60 10.86
N LEU A 102 15.54 9.53 9.54
CA LEU A 102 16.59 8.82 8.78
C LEU A 102 18.00 9.33 9.12
N LYS A 103 18.19 10.64 9.33
CA LYS A 103 19.47 11.22 9.76
C LYS A 103 19.93 10.74 11.15
N LYS A 104 18.99 10.44 12.05
CA LYS A 104 19.27 9.89 13.39
C LYS A 104 19.49 8.38 13.39
N HIS A 105 19.14 7.70 12.29
CA HIS A 105 19.15 6.25 12.15
C HIS A 105 20.09 5.81 10.99
N PRO A 106 21.41 6.02 11.14
CA PRO A 106 22.38 5.71 10.08
C PRO A 106 22.52 4.22 9.77
N GLU A 107 21.98 3.33 10.61
CA GLU A 107 21.85 1.90 10.37
C GLU A 107 20.94 1.57 9.17
N ILE A 108 20.00 2.45 8.84
CA ILE A 108 19.11 2.29 7.68
C ILE A 108 19.92 2.55 6.40
N LYS A 109 20.14 1.49 5.61
CA LYS A 109 20.89 1.54 4.35
C LYS A 109 20.01 1.43 3.11
N GLU A 110 18.77 0.98 3.27
CA GLU A 110 17.82 0.78 2.18
C GLU A 110 16.49 1.47 2.48
N LEU A 111 15.98 2.20 1.51
CA LEU A 111 14.65 2.81 1.57
C LEU A 111 13.80 2.26 0.43
N ILE A 112 12.72 1.57 0.78
CA ILE A 112 11.80 0.96 -0.19
C ILE A 112 10.63 1.91 -0.41
N LEU A 113 10.45 2.38 -1.64
CA LEU A 113 9.30 3.20 -2.01
C LEU A 113 8.11 2.30 -2.33
N SER A 114 7.00 2.51 -1.64
CA SER A 114 5.82 1.64 -1.68
C SER A 114 4.55 2.39 -1.27
N GLY A 115 3.61 1.69 -0.63
CA GLY A 115 2.26 2.15 -0.34
C GLY A 115 1.25 1.28 -1.08
N GLY A 116 0.53 1.89 -2.02
CA GLY A 116 -0.05 1.19 -3.15
C GLY A 116 1.01 0.94 -4.22
N ASP A 117 0.85 1.61 -5.37
CA ASP A 117 1.84 1.63 -6.45
C ASP A 117 2.60 2.96 -6.43
N PRO A 118 3.91 2.97 -6.07
CA PRO A 118 4.68 4.20 -5.91
C PRO A 118 4.82 5.00 -7.21
N LEU A 119 4.59 4.39 -8.38
CA LEU A 119 4.63 5.05 -9.68
C LEU A 119 3.31 5.74 -10.06
N THR A 120 2.30 5.64 -9.20
CA THR A 120 0.96 6.22 -9.44
C THR A 120 0.70 7.47 -8.62
N GLN A 121 1.74 8.04 -8.01
CA GLN A 121 1.58 9.25 -7.23
C GLN A 121 1.28 10.44 -8.16
N PRO A 122 0.23 11.25 -7.89
CA PRO A 122 -0.01 12.46 -8.65
C PRO A 122 1.22 13.37 -8.54
N VAL A 123 1.60 13.99 -9.65
CA VAL A 123 2.55 15.09 -9.63
C VAL A 123 1.93 16.18 -8.75
N ILE A 124 2.61 16.50 -7.65
CA ILE A 124 2.29 17.65 -6.80
C ILE A 124 2.75 18.91 -7.51
#